data_AF-A0A7R9ZFS8-F1
#
_entry.id   AF-A0A7R9ZFS8-F1
#
_cell.length_a   1.000
_cell.length_b   1.000
_cell.length_c   1.000
_cell.angle_alpha   90.00
_cell.angle_beta   90.00
_cell.angle_gamma   90.00
#
_symmetry.space_group_name_H-M   'P 1'
#
loop_
_entity.id
_entity.type
_entity.pdbx_description
1 polymer ?
#
loop_
_entity_poly.entity_id
_entity_poly.type
_entity_poly.pdbx_seq_one_letter_code
_entity_poly.pdbx_strand_id
1 'polypeptide(L)'
;GVTLSSGEEIETKVVVNCAGMWARQFGAKCGVNVPNQAAEHYYLITDVMDEVDPSWPVIEDSSRCVYIRPEGGGLMLGLFEWTGAPWNVNKIPDEFSFGEIEPDWDRMG
;
A
#
# COMPACT_ATOMS: atom_id res chain seq x y z
N GLY A 1 -27.48 6.87 1.69
CA GLY A 1 -26.63 8.07 1.74
C GLY A 1 -25.37 7.79 2.53
N VAL A 2 -24.59 8.82 2.86
CA VAL A 2 -23.41 8.75 3.72
C VAL A 2 -23.45 9.91 4.70
N THR A 3 -23.07 9.68 5.95
CA THR A 3 -22.96 10.73 6.98
C THR A 3 -21.48 11.10 7.16
N LEU A 4 -21.15 12.37 6.97
CA LEU A 4 -19.81 12.91 7.15
C LEU A 4 -19.50 13.12 8.65
N SER A 5 -18.22 13.31 8.99
CA SER A 5 -17.81 13.65 10.37
C SER A 5 -18.38 15.00 10.85
N SER A 6 -18.74 15.90 9.93
CA SER A 6 -19.46 17.14 10.22
C SER A 6 -20.91 16.94 10.65
N GLY A 7 -21.45 15.73 10.51
CA GLY A 7 -22.88 15.43 10.69
C GLY A 7 -23.73 15.69 9.44
N GLU A 8 -23.14 16.21 8.37
CA GLU A 8 -23.84 16.39 7.09
C GLU A 8 -24.19 15.03 6.48
N GLU A 9 -25.40 14.92 5.94
CA GLU A 9 -25.87 13.74 5.23
C GLU A 9 -25.92 13.99 3.72
N ILE A 10 -25.25 13.12 2.97
CA ILE A 10 -25.30 13.10 1.51
C ILE A 10 -26.26 11.99 1.08
N GLU A 11 -27.41 12.37 0.53
CA GLU A 11 -28.38 11.41 0.00
C GLU A 11 -27.93 10.81 -1.33
N THR A 12 -27.99 9.48 -1.43
CA THR A 12 -27.74 8.75 -2.68
C THR A 12 -28.35 7.36 -2.57
N LYS A 13 -28.71 6.80 -3.74
CA LYS A 13 -29.19 5.42 -3.88
C LYS A 13 -28.07 4.39 -3.78
N VAL A 14 -26.85 4.76 -4.19
CA VAL A 14 -25.69 3.86 -4.27
C VAL A 14 -24.47 4.53 -3.66
N VAL A 15 -23.76 3.77 -2.83
CA VAL A 15 -22.45 4.14 -2.27
C VAL A 15 -21.45 3.10 -2.73
N VAL A 16 -20.30 3.54 -3.26
CA VAL A 16 -19.20 2.67 -3.69
C VAL A 16 -18.05 2.81 -2.70
N ASN A 17 -17.64 1.69 -2.09
CA ASN A 17 -16.52 1.68 -1.15
C ASN A 17 -15.18 1.57 -1.91
N CYS A 18 -14.47 2.68 -2.01
CA CYS A 18 -13.12 2.77 -2.60
C CYS A 18 -12.07 3.15 -1.54
N ALA A 19 -12.29 2.81 -0.27
CA ALA A 19 -11.48 3.32 0.85
C ALA A 19 -10.13 2.60 1.05
N GLY A 20 -9.58 1.95 0.03
CA GLY A 20 -8.26 1.28 0.09
C GLY A 20 -8.12 0.34 1.29
N MET A 21 -7.04 0.50 2.06
CA MET A 21 -6.79 -0.28 3.28
C MET A 21 -7.90 -0.14 4.35
N TRP A 22 -8.64 0.98 4.37
CA TRP A 22 -9.77 1.20 5.29
C TRP A 22 -11.07 0.53 4.85
N ALA A 23 -11.12 -0.12 3.68
CA ALA A 23 -12.35 -0.71 3.15
C ALA A 23 -13.03 -1.69 4.12
N ARG A 24 -12.24 -2.47 4.89
CA ARG A 24 -12.75 -3.35 5.95
C ARG A 24 -13.45 -2.58 7.07
N GLN A 25 -12.82 -1.53 7.57
CA GLN A 25 -13.40 -0.69 8.62
C GLN A 25 -14.65 0.04 8.16
N PHE A 26 -14.64 0.54 6.92
CA PHE A 26 -15.81 1.20 6.34
C PHE A 26 -16.98 0.23 6.16
N GLY A 27 -16.73 -0.96 5.62
CA GLY A 27 -17.77 -2.00 5.46
C GLY A 27 -18.39 -2.44 6.78
N ALA A 28 -17.57 -2.56 7.84
CA ALA A 28 -18.04 -2.95 9.16
C ALA A 28 -19.09 -1.98 9.75
N LYS A 29 -19.05 -0.68 9.39
CA LYS A 29 -20.07 0.31 9.78
C LYS A 29 -21.47 -0.03 9.24
N CYS A 30 -21.54 -0.82 8.18
CA CYS A 30 -22.78 -1.30 7.57
C CYS A 30 -23.03 -2.79 7.82
N GLY A 31 -22.30 -3.42 8.76
CA GLY A 31 -22.41 -4.86 9.05
C GLY A 31 -21.86 -5.77 7.94
N VAL A 32 -21.06 -5.22 7.01
CA VAL A 32 -20.47 -5.98 5.89
C VAL A 32 -19.03 -6.33 6.22
N ASN A 33 -18.70 -7.62 6.15
CA ASN A 33 -17.31 -8.07 6.25
C ASN A 33 -16.61 -7.97 4.89
N VAL A 34 -15.60 -7.10 4.78
CA VAL A 34 -14.71 -7.05 3.61
C VAL A 34 -13.39 -7.75 3.98
N PRO A 35 -13.02 -8.87 3.32
CA PRO A 35 -11.81 -9.63 3.65
C PRO A 35 -10.55 -8.92 3.11
N ASN A 36 -10.23 -7.77 3.68
CA ASN A 36 -9.10 -6.93 3.31
C ASN A 36 -8.18 -6.71 4.52
N GLN A 37 -6.90 -7.05 4.38
CA GLN A 37 -5.86 -6.86 5.39
C GLN A 37 -4.70 -6.11 4.75
N ALA A 38 -4.30 -4.98 5.34
CA ALA A 38 -3.11 -4.27 4.90
C ALA A 38 -1.87 -5.14 5.15
N ALA A 39 -0.95 -5.13 4.20
CA ALA A 39 0.34 -5.79 4.30
C ALA A 39 1.44 -4.74 4.25
N GLU A 40 2.54 -5.00 4.94
CA GLU A 40 3.77 -4.24 4.80
C GLU A 40 4.40 -4.56 3.44
N HIS A 41 4.97 -3.54 2.78
CA HIS A 41 5.65 -3.68 1.49
C HIS A 41 6.78 -2.66 1.42
N TYR A 42 7.97 -3.10 1.04
CA TYR A 42 9.16 -2.26 1.02
C TYR A 42 9.60 -1.95 -0.40
N TYR A 43 10.16 -0.76 -0.59
CA TYR A 43 10.96 -0.46 -1.76
C TYR A 43 12.24 0.27 -1.36
N LEU A 44 13.29 0.06 -2.15
CA LEU A 44 14.54 0.80 -2.06
C LEU A 44 14.66 1.67 -3.29
N ILE A 45 15.18 2.89 -3.12
CA ILE A 45 15.55 3.79 -4.21
C ILE A 45 17.06 3.96 -4.12
N THR A 46 17.76 3.72 -5.22
CA THR A 46 19.21 3.95 -5.28
C THR A 46 19.51 5.43 -5.50
N ASP A 47 20.76 5.82 -5.25
CA ASP A 47 21.29 7.06 -5.80
C ASP A 47 21.24 7.05 -7.34
N VAL A 48 21.48 8.23 -7.94
CA VAL A 48 21.56 8.40 -9.39
C VAL A 48 22.70 7.56 -9.96
N MET A 49 22.45 6.91 -11.10
CA MET A 49 23.39 6.04 -11.80
C MET A 49 23.42 6.45 -13.28
N ASP A 50 24.58 6.87 -13.79
CA ASP A 50 24.73 7.40 -15.16
C ASP A 50 24.34 6.37 -16.24
N GLU A 51 24.44 5.08 -15.92
CA GLU A 51 24.13 3.98 -16.83
C GLU A 51 22.64 3.67 -16.93
N VAL A 52 21.79 4.19 -16.02
CA VAL A 52 20.36 3.89 -16.01
C VAL A 52 19.64 4.69 -17.08
N ASP A 53 19.08 4.00 -18.07
CA ASP A 53 18.21 4.59 -19.07
C ASP A 53 16.76 4.65 -18.55
N PRO A 54 16.12 5.84 -18.48
CA PRO A 54 14.73 5.98 -18.05
C PRO A 54 13.71 5.21 -18.91
N SER A 55 14.10 4.78 -20.11
CA SER A 55 13.27 3.99 -21.02
C SER A 55 13.34 2.48 -20.79
N TRP A 56 14.20 2.01 -19.89
CA TRP A 56 14.26 0.59 -19.56
C TRP A 56 12.91 0.06 -19.03
N PRO A 57 12.58 -1.20 -19.33
CA PRO A 57 11.34 -1.80 -18.87
C PRO A 57 11.38 -2.04 -17.36
N VAL A 58 10.21 -2.30 -16.79
CA VAL A 58 10.11 -2.96 -15.48
C VAL A 58 10.59 -4.39 -15.62
N ILE A 59 11.52 -4.80 -14.77
CA ILE A 59 11.99 -6.18 -14.64
C ILE A 59 11.33 -6.79 -13.41
N GLU A 60 10.88 -8.03 -13.52
CA GLU A 60 10.40 -8.81 -12.38
C GLU A 60 11.19 -10.12 -12.30
N ASP A 61 11.76 -10.41 -11.14
CA ASP A 61 12.37 -11.69 -10.81
C ASP A 61 11.60 -12.31 -9.64
N SER A 62 10.57 -13.10 -9.98
CA SER A 62 9.73 -13.77 -9.00
C SER A 62 10.51 -14.82 -8.19
N SER A 63 11.67 -15.32 -8.66
CA SER A 63 12.51 -16.25 -7.88
C SER A 63 13.21 -15.57 -6.71
N ARG A 64 13.32 -14.23 -6.77
CA ARG A 64 13.89 -13.36 -5.74
C ARG A 64 12.86 -12.41 -5.14
N CYS A 65 11.58 -12.58 -5.47
CA CYS A 65 10.49 -11.74 -4.98
C CYS A 65 10.74 -10.24 -5.18
N VAL A 66 11.34 -9.84 -6.32
CA VAL A 66 11.73 -8.45 -6.58
C VAL A 66 11.21 -7.96 -7.93
N TYR A 67 10.78 -6.70 -7.98
CA TYR A 67 10.66 -5.96 -9.24
C TYR A 67 11.58 -4.73 -9.23
N ILE A 68 12.11 -4.37 -10.39
CA ILE A 68 13.09 -3.31 -10.56
C ILE A 68 12.67 -2.42 -11.72
N ARG A 69 12.76 -1.10 -11.54
CA ARG A 69 12.48 -0.15 -12.62
C ARG A 69 13.32 1.12 -12.47
N PRO A 70 13.57 1.89 -13.56
CA PRO A 70 14.13 3.22 -13.44
C PRO A 70 13.24 4.13 -12.58
N GLU A 71 13.85 4.92 -11.71
CA GLU A 71 13.19 5.96 -10.89
C GLU A 71 14.23 7.03 -10.50
N GLY A 72 13.91 8.32 -10.69
CA GLY A 72 14.75 9.41 -10.17
C GLY A 72 16.18 9.50 -10.73
N GLY A 73 16.49 8.84 -11.85
CA GLY A 73 17.86 8.73 -12.40
C GLY A 73 18.66 7.55 -11.83
N GLY A 74 18.07 6.77 -10.94
CA GLY A 74 18.58 5.49 -10.45
C GLY A 74 17.53 4.39 -10.65
N LEU A 75 17.52 3.42 -9.75
CA LEU A 75 16.58 2.29 -9.74
C LEU A 75 15.69 2.32 -8.49
N MET A 76 14.43 1.96 -8.67
CA MET A 76 13.53 1.52 -7.60
C MET A 76 13.48 -0.01 -7.60
N LEU A 77 13.71 -0.62 -6.45
CA LEU A 77 13.55 -2.05 -6.22
C LEU A 77 12.39 -2.24 -5.25
N GLY A 78 11.30 -2.87 -5.69
CA GLY A 78 10.24 -3.30 -4.79
C GLY A 78 10.44 -4.73 -4.35
N LEU A 79 10.34 -4.95 -3.04
CA LEU A 79 10.77 -6.18 -2.38
C LEU A 79 9.56 -6.82 -1.71
N PHE A 80 9.23 -8.02 -2.18
CA PHE A 80 8.23 -8.88 -1.56
C PHE A 80 8.92 -9.91 -0.68
N GLU A 81 8.23 -10.29 0.39
CA GLU A 81 8.63 -11.43 1.22
C GLU A 81 7.79 -12.65 0.89
N TRP A 82 8.40 -13.84 1.00
CA TRP A 82 7.69 -15.11 0.87
C TRP A 82 6.54 -15.24 1.87
N THR A 83 6.69 -14.63 3.05
CA THR A 83 5.65 -14.50 4.08
C THR A 83 5.46 -13.03 4.39
N GLY A 84 4.42 -12.41 3.84
CA GLY A 84 4.14 -11.00 4.11
C GLY A 84 3.65 -10.78 5.54
N ALA A 85 4.05 -9.66 6.15
CA ALA A 85 3.51 -9.26 7.44
C ALA A 85 2.21 -8.47 7.28
N PRO A 86 1.22 -8.78 8.11
CA PRO A 86 0.03 -7.95 8.19
C PRO A 86 0.34 -6.68 8.98
N TRP A 87 0.03 -5.52 8.40
CA TRP A 87 0.15 -4.24 9.09
C TRP A 87 -1.15 -3.91 9.84
N ASN A 88 -1.03 -3.53 11.12
CA ASN A 88 -2.17 -3.06 11.92
C ASN A 88 -3.41 -3.99 11.90
N VAL A 89 -3.19 -5.28 12.20
CA VAL A 89 -4.21 -6.37 12.14
C VAL A 89 -5.57 -5.98 12.73
N ASN A 90 -5.57 -5.29 13.87
CA ASN A 90 -6.82 -4.93 14.55
C ASN A 90 -7.54 -3.77 13.85
N LYS A 91 -6.82 -2.69 13.53
CA LYS A 91 -7.39 -1.47 12.98
C LYS A 91 -6.29 -0.61 12.32
N ILE A 92 -6.49 -0.24 11.07
CA ILE A 92 -5.74 0.82 10.38
C ILE A 92 -6.02 2.17 11.08
N PRO A 93 -4.98 2.96 11.39
CA PRO A 93 -5.12 4.28 12.01
C PRO A 93 -6.05 5.19 11.19
N ASP A 94 -6.88 5.98 11.87
CA ASP A 94 -7.88 6.82 11.20
C ASP A 94 -7.24 8.00 10.44
N GLU A 95 -6.05 8.44 10.85
CA GLU A 95 -5.37 9.65 10.34
C GLU A 95 -4.07 9.35 9.58
N PHE A 96 -3.77 8.08 9.26
CA PHE A 96 -2.57 7.75 8.48
C PHE A 96 -2.73 8.16 7.02
N SER A 97 -1.80 8.95 6.49
CA SER A 97 -1.78 9.35 5.08
C SER A 97 -0.39 9.85 4.70
N PHE A 98 0.03 9.60 3.45
CA PHE A 98 1.33 10.05 2.90
C PHE A 98 2.52 9.76 3.83
N GLY A 99 2.43 8.67 4.60
CA GLY A 99 3.41 8.27 5.58
C GLY A 99 4.15 7.02 5.14
N GLU A 100 5.30 6.82 5.75
CA GLU A 100 6.07 5.59 5.68
C GLU A 100 5.95 4.85 7.01
N ILE A 101 6.28 3.57 7.00
CA ILE A 101 6.37 2.74 8.20
C ILE A 101 7.84 2.48 8.50
N GLU A 102 8.17 2.30 9.77
CA GLU A 102 9.54 1.93 10.15
C GLU A 102 9.89 0.57 9.52
N PRO A 103 11.02 0.46 8.80
CA PRO A 103 11.41 -0.78 8.16
C PRO A 103 11.81 -1.83 9.21
N ASP A 104 11.29 -3.04 9.04
CA ASP A 104 11.74 -4.22 9.77
C ASP A 104 12.90 -4.87 9.00
N TRP A 105 14.12 -4.41 9.28
CA TRP A 105 15.32 -4.88 8.60
C TRP A 105 15.62 -6.36 8.85
N ASP A 106 15.15 -6.94 9.96
CA ASP A 106 15.39 -8.35 10.28
C ASP A 106 14.66 -9.28 9.31
N ARG A 107 13.61 -8.77 8.63
CA ARG A 107 12.84 -9.51 7.63
C ARG A 107 13.42 -9.43 6.21
N MET A 108 14.37 -8.53 5.99
CA MET A 108 14.97 -8.24 4.67
C MET A 108 16.29 -9.03 4.42
N GLY A 109 16.60 -10.01 5.29
CA GLY A 109 17.84 -10.79 5.30
C GLY A 109 18.09 -11.69 4.09
#